data_AF-T0ZE51-F1
#
_entry.id   AF-T0ZE51-F1
#
_cell.length_a   1.000
_cell.length_b   1.000
_cell.length_c   1.000
_cell.angle_alpha   90.00
_cell.angle_beta   90.00
_cell.angle_gamma   90.00
#
_symmetry.space_group_name_H-M   'P 1'
#
loop_
_entity.id
_entity.type
_entity.pdbx_description
1 polymer ?
#
loop_
_entity_poly.entity_id
_entity_poly.type
_entity_poly.pdbx_seq_one_letter_code
_entity_poly.pdbx_strand_id
1 'polypeptide(L)'
;MLTREQVQLRLADLERLVQEEYKPQHPPKKRDWRTYEEQWAHRIRAVMRNLGPLVHEACSVERLEGPGPKSVLTLEQKVTLLLLKVLYEQSNRRMAGMLVTFSLLSGLDVSYKTVERLYSDPAV
;
A
#
# COMPACT_ATOMS: atom_id res chain seq x y z
N MET A 1 -5.08 36.39 18.40
CA MET A 1 -4.43 35.06 18.34
C MET A 1 -4.39 34.50 19.74
N LEU A 2 -4.68 33.20 19.92
CA LEU A 2 -4.55 32.54 21.22
C LEU A 2 -3.07 32.41 21.58
N THR A 3 -2.71 32.64 22.84
CA THR A 3 -1.35 32.39 23.31
C THR A 3 -1.10 30.88 23.42
N ARG A 4 0.18 30.47 23.41
CA ARG A 4 0.57 29.05 23.52
C ARG A 4 -0.01 28.39 24.78
N GLU A 5 -0.03 29.12 25.89
CA GLU A 5 -0.60 28.67 27.16
C GLU A 5 -2.11 28.43 27.06
N GLN A 6 -2.84 29.34 26.40
CA GLN A 6 -4.28 29.19 26.18
C GLN A 6 -4.60 27.99 25.27
N VAL A 7 -3.76 27.71 24.27
CA VAL A 7 -3.89 26.51 23.42
C VAL A 7 -3.68 25.24 24.24
N GLN A 8 -2.64 25.18 25.08
CA GLN A 8 -2.37 24.02 25.92
C GLN A 8 -3.48 23.77 26.94
N LEU A 9 -4.02 24.83 27.56
CA LEU A 9 -5.14 24.71 28.49
C LEU A 9 -6.38 24.11 27.80
N ARG A 10 -6.69 24.56 26.58
CA ARG A 10 -7.83 24.04 25.81
C ARG A 10 -7.62 22.60 25.35
N LEU A 11 -6.40 22.21 25.01
CA LEU A 11 -6.06 20.83 24.70
C LEU A 11 -6.27 19.92 25.92
N ALA A 12 -5.83 20.34 27.10
CA ALA A 12 -6.04 19.60 28.34
C ALA A 12 -7.54 19.46 28.69
N ASP A 13 -8.31 20.54 28.49
CA ASP A 13 -9.77 20.50 28.65
C ASP A 13 -10.44 19.49 27.70
N LEU A 14 -10.03 19.48 26.43
CA LEU A 14 -10.55 18.54 25.44
C LEU A 14 -10.15 17.10 25.74
N GLU A 15 -8.90 16.86 26.16
CA GLU A 15 -8.46 15.52 26.57
C GLU A 15 -9.27 15.01 27.76
N ARG A 16 -9.52 15.87 28.75
CA ARG A 16 -10.37 15.53 29.90
C ARG A 16 -11.78 15.16 29.47
N LEU A 17 -12.43 15.98 28.64
CA LEU A 17 -13.77 15.70 28.10
C LEU A 17 -13.82 14.37 27.33
N VAL A 18 -12.79 14.09 26.53
CA VAL A 18 -12.69 12.82 25.79
C VAL A 18 -12.56 11.62 26.72
N GLN A 19 -11.80 11.75 27.81
CA GLN A 19 -11.56 10.65 28.76
C GLN A 19 -12.73 10.42 29.72
N GLU A 20 -13.33 11.50 30.24
CA GLU A 20 -14.35 11.43 31.29
C GLU A 20 -15.76 11.29 30.74
N GLU A 21 -16.06 11.86 29.57
CA GLU A 21 -17.42 11.84 29.01
C GLU A 21 -17.53 10.92 27.79
N TYR A 22 -16.67 11.11 26.79
CA TYR A 22 -16.82 10.43 25.50
C TYR A 22 -16.49 8.93 25.56
N LYS A 23 -15.31 8.55 26.07
CA LYS A 23 -14.89 7.13 26.11
C LYS A 23 -15.78 6.23 26.98
N PRO A 24 -16.30 6.68 28.15
CA PRO A 24 -17.23 5.88 28.94
C PRO A 24 -18.60 5.70 28.27
N GLN A 25 -19.09 6.73 27.57
CA GLN A 25 -20.35 6.66 26.80
C GLN A 25 -20.19 5.86 25.50
N HIS A 26 -18.98 5.79 24.96
CA HIS A 26 -18.63 5.03 23.75
C HIS A 26 -17.53 4.01 24.05
N PRO A 27 -17.84 2.93 24.81
CA PRO A 27 -16.86 1.90 25.07
C PRO A 27 -16.32 1.37 23.75
N PRO A 28 -14.98 1.20 23.62
CA PRO A 28 -14.39 0.75 22.38
C PRO A 28 -14.99 -0.61 22.02
N LYS A 29 -15.63 -0.71 20.84
CA LYS A 29 -16.09 -1.99 20.32
C LYS A 29 -14.89 -2.93 20.28
N LYS A 30 -14.92 -4.00 21.09
CA LYS A 30 -13.91 -5.06 21.00
C LYS A 30 -13.95 -5.59 19.57
N ARG A 31 -12.86 -5.35 18.83
CA ARG A 31 -12.70 -5.87 17.48
C ARG A 31 -12.58 -7.38 17.62
N ASP A 32 -13.53 -8.13 17.07
CA ASP A 32 -13.39 -9.57 16.95
C ASP A 32 -12.24 -9.84 15.99
N TRP A 33 -11.07 -10.11 16.56
CA TRP A 33 -9.82 -10.25 15.82
C TRP A 33 -9.90 -11.39 14.82
N ARG A 34 -10.54 -12.49 15.21
CA ARG A 34 -10.70 -13.69 14.39
C ARG A 34 -11.58 -13.38 13.18
N THR A 35 -12.76 -12.82 13.42
CA THR A 35 -13.67 -12.44 12.34
C THR A 35 -13.04 -11.39 11.42
N TYR A 36 -12.27 -10.45 11.97
CA TYR A 36 -11.54 -9.46 11.17
C TYR A 36 -10.47 -10.10 10.28
N GLU A 37 -9.67 -11.01 10.82
CA GLU A 37 -8.60 -11.69 10.11
C GLU A 37 -9.15 -12.61 9.01
N GLU A 38 -10.22 -13.35 9.31
CA GLU A 38 -10.94 -14.17 8.33
C GLU A 38 -11.50 -13.30 7.17
N GLN A 39 -12.16 -12.19 7.49
CA GLN A 39 -12.66 -11.25 6.48
C GLN A 39 -11.54 -10.58 5.68
N TRP A 40 -10.42 -10.26 6.32
CA TRP A 40 -9.26 -9.69 5.66
C TRP A 40 -8.62 -10.69 4.69
N ALA A 41 -8.40 -11.93 5.13
CA ALA A 41 -7.88 -13.01 4.29
C ALA A 41 -8.81 -13.28 3.09
N HIS A 42 -10.12 -13.28 3.31
CA HIS A 42 -11.10 -13.43 2.23
C HIS A 42 -10.99 -12.30 1.20
N ARG A 43 -10.90 -11.04 1.66
CA ARG A 43 -10.76 -9.86 0.79
C ARG A 43 -9.46 -9.90 -0.02
N ILE A 44 -8.33 -10.17 0.63
CA ILE A 44 -7.03 -10.28 -0.05
C ILE A 44 -7.06 -11.40 -1.09
N ARG A 45 -7.63 -12.56 -0.76
CA ARG A 45 -7.75 -13.67 -1.72
C ARG A 45 -8.61 -13.29 -2.93
N ALA A 46 -9.72 -12.59 -2.71
CA ALA A 46 -10.57 -12.10 -3.80
C ALA A 46 -9.83 -11.10 -4.69
N VAL A 47 -9.13 -10.13 -4.09
CA VAL A 47 -8.32 -9.15 -4.83
C VAL A 47 -7.26 -9.86 -5.65
N MET A 48 -6.46 -10.76 -5.06
CA MET A 48 -5.37 -11.44 -5.76
C MET A 48 -5.83 -12.31 -6.92
N ARG A 49 -7.02 -12.92 -6.83
CA ARG A 49 -7.62 -13.67 -7.95
C ARG A 49 -7.99 -12.79 -9.14
N ASN A 50 -8.47 -11.58 -8.86
CA ASN A 50 -8.97 -10.67 -9.89
C ASN A 50 -7.87 -9.74 -10.44
N LEU A 51 -6.82 -9.50 -9.66
CA LEU A 51 -5.77 -8.55 -10.00
C LEU A 51 -5.02 -8.96 -11.27
N GLY A 52 -4.66 -10.24 -11.40
CA GLY A 52 -3.93 -10.74 -12.57
C GLY A 52 -4.67 -10.49 -13.89
N PRO A 53 -5.92 -10.95 -14.04
CA PRO A 53 -6.73 -10.68 -15.24
C PRO A 53 -6.89 -9.19 -15.55
N LEU A 54 -7.14 -8.35 -14.53
CA LEU A 54 -7.29 -6.90 -14.71
C LEU A 54 -5.99 -6.23 -15.18
N VAL A 55 -4.84 -6.66 -14.63
CA VAL A 55 -3.53 -6.15 -15.08
C VAL A 55 -3.26 -6.58 -16.52
N HIS A 56 -3.55 -7.82 -16.87
CA HIS A 56 -3.39 -8.32 -18.24
C HIS A 56 -4.25 -7.51 -19.22
N GLU A 57 -5.53 -7.29 -18.92
CA GLU A 57 -6.44 -6.49 -19.74
C GLU A 57 -5.97 -5.02 -19.85
N ALA A 58 -5.48 -4.43 -18.77
CA ALA A 58 -4.94 -3.08 -18.81
C ALA A 58 -3.65 -2.97 -19.64
N CYS A 59 -2.86 -4.05 -19.71
CA CYS A 59 -1.59 -4.11 -20.42
C CYS A 59 -1.70 -4.66 -21.85
N SER A 60 -2.84 -5.24 -22.24
CA SER A 60 -3.06 -5.80 -23.59
C SER A 60 -3.18 -4.75 -24.69
N VAL A 61 -3.13 -3.46 -24.34
CA VAL A 61 -3.10 -2.36 -25.29
C VAL A 61 -1.73 -2.35 -25.98
N GLU A 62 -1.72 -2.48 -27.31
CA GLU A 62 -0.49 -2.43 -28.11
C GLU A 62 0.24 -1.10 -27.88
N ARG A 63 1.54 -1.19 -27.60
CA ARG A 63 2.41 -0.02 -27.44
C ARG A 63 3.65 -0.18 -28.29
N LEU A 64 4.01 0.91 -28.95
CA LEU A 64 5.24 1.00 -29.72
C LEU A 64 6.43 1.03 -28.75
N GLU A 65 7.37 0.09 -28.90
CA GLU A 65 8.64 0.15 -28.19
C GLU A 65 9.39 1.42 -28.61
N GLY A 66 9.66 2.30 -27.65
CA GLY A 66 10.49 3.48 -27.87
C GLY A 66 11.97 3.11 -28.05
N PRO A 67 12.80 4.02 -28.60
CA PRO A 67 14.22 3.78 -28.74
C PRO A 67 14.89 3.64 -27.35
N GLY A 68 15.54 2.50 -27.11
CA GLY A 68 16.28 2.24 -25.87
C GLY A 68 16.53 0.75 -25.60
N PRO A 69 17.31 0.42 -24.55
CA PRO A 69 17.49 -0.95 -24.10
C PRO A 69 16.16 -1.56 -23.65
N LYS A 70 15.92 -2.83 -24.02
CA LYS A 70 14.75 -3.57 -23.56
C LYS A 70 14.74 -3.62 -22.02
N SER A 71 13.59 -3.30 -21.44
CA SER A 71 13.42 -3.33 -20.00
C SER A 71 13.54 -4.75 -19.48
N VAL A 72 14.17 -4.92 -18.31
CA VAL A 72 14.25 -6.21 -17.61
C VAL A 72 12.85 -6.69 -17.18
N LEU A 73 11.91 -5.77 -16.98
CA LEU A 73 10.53 -6.05 -16.59
C LEU A 73 9.57 -5.80 -17.75
N THR A 74 8.65 -6.74 -17.94
CA THR A 74 7.47 -6.54 -18.80
C THR A 74 6.54 -5.47 -18.20
N LEU A 75 5.70 -4.85 -19.04
CA LEU A 75 4.73 -3.85 -18.57
C LEU A 75 3.81 -4.42 -17.48
N GLU A 76 3.32 -5.64 -17.66
CA GLU A 76 2.50 -6.34 -16.66
C GLU A 76 3.23 -6.50 -15.32
N GLN A 77 4.51 -6.88 -15.34
CA GLN A 77 5.32 -7.00 -14.12
C GLN A 77 5.51 -5.64 -13.44
N LYS A 78 5.71 -4.57 -14.21
CA LYS A 78 5.85 -3.20 -13.68
C LYS A 78 4.56 -2.73 -13.00
N VAL A 79 3.43 -2.88 -13.67
CA VAL A 79 2.10 -2.53 -13.12
C VAL A 79 1.83 -3.35 -11.87
N THR A 80 2.06 -4.67 -11.93
CA THR A 80 1.88 -5.57 -10.77
C THR A 80 2.73 -5.13 -9.58
N LEU A 81 4.00 -4.79 -9.81
CA LEU A 81 4.90 -4.32 -8.75
C LEU A 81 4.41 -3.03 -8.07
N LEU A 82 3.91 -2.07 -8.85
CA LEU A 82 3.34 -0.83 -8.31
C LEU A 82 2.08 -1.11 -7.48
N LEU A 83 1.17 -1.95 -7.99
CA LEU A 83 -0.07 -2.31 -7.29
C LEU A 83 0.20 -3.07 -5.99
N LEU A 84 1.16 -3.99 -5.98
CA LEU A 84 1.58 -4.67 -4.76
C LEU A 84 2.17 -3.68 -3.75
N LYS A 85 3.01 -2.75 -4.18
CA LYS A 85 3.53 -1.69 -3.29
C LYS A 85 2.38 -0.91 -2.66
N VAL A 86 1.39 -0.47 -3.45
CA VAL A 86 0.22 0.28 -2.95
C VAL A 86 -0.58 -0.57 -1.96
N LEU A 87 -0.86 -1.83 -2.28
CA LEU A 87 -1.65 -2.72 -1.44
C LEU A 87 -1.02 -2.97 -0.07
N TYR A 88 0.30 -3.14 -0.01
CA TYR A 88 1.00 -3.43 1.24
C TYR A 88 1.32 -2.18 2.05
N GLU A 89 1.08 -0.98 1.50
CA GLU A 89 1.35 0.33 2.12
C GLU A 89 2.74 0.44 2.78
N GLN A 90 3.72 -0.33 2.29
CA GLN A 90 5.06 -0.33 2.84
C GLN A 90 5.91 0.77 2.19
N SER A 91 6.88 1.27 2.96
CA SER A 91 7.91 2.14 2.41
C SER A 91 8.73 1.42 1.34
N ASN A 92 9.26 2.15 0.37
CA ASN A 92 10.10 1.57 -0.70
C ASN A 92 11.27 0.75 -0.12
N ARG A 93 11.83 1.18 1.03
CA ARG A 93 12.89 0.43 1.74
C ARG A 93 12.42 -0.90 2.31
N ARG A 94 11.20 -0.99 2.87
CA ARG A 94 10.65 -2.27 3.34
C ARG A 94 10.28 -3.19 2.19
N MET A 95 9.81 -2.63 1.08
CA MET A 95 9.62 -3.39 -0.16
C MET A 95 10.91 -4.03 -0.65
N ALA A 96 12.08 -3.43 -0.43
CA ALA A 96 13.36 -4.02 -0.82
C ALA A 96 13.53 -5.45 -0.30
N GLY A 97 13.16 -5.72 0.96
CA GLY A 97 13.22 -7.06 1.54
C GLY A 97 12.22 -8.02 0.88
N MET A 98 10.99 -7.56 0.60
CA MET A 98 10.00 -8.38 -0.11
C MET A 98 10.43 -8.69 -1.55
N LEU A 99 11.07 -7.75 -2.24
CA LEU A 99 11.56 -7.95 -3.61
C LEU A 99 12.66 -9.02 -3.67
N VAL A 100 13.55 -9.07 -2.67
CA VAL A 100 14.55 -10.14 -2.55
C VAL A 100 13.87 -11.51 -2.31
N THR A 101 12.81 -11.56 -1.52
CA THR A 101 12.05 -12.82 -1.35
C THR A 101 11.31 -13.20 -2.64
N PHE A 102 10.75 -12.22 -3.35
CA PHE A 102 10.08 -12.46 -4.63
C PHE A 102 11.06 -12.83 -5.75
N SER A 103 12.30 -12.37 -5.72
CA SER A 103 13.30 -12.75 -6.72
C SER A 103 13.59 -14.25 -6.68
N LEU A 104 13.55 -14.87 -5.49
CA LEU A 104 13.64 -16.33 -5.35
C LEU A 104 12.49 -17.06 -6.04
N LEU A 105 11.27 -16.52 -5.98
CA LEU A 105 10.07 -17.15 -6.53
C LEU A 105 9.85 -16.84 -8.02
N SER A 106 10.27 -15.67 -8.48
CA SER A 106 10.00 -15.15 -9.82
C SER A 106 11.23 -15.15 -10.74
N GLY A 107 12.43 -15.33 -10.19
CA GLY A 107 13.70 -15.15 -10.91
C GLY A 107 14.04 -13.70 -11.25
N LEU A 108 13.20 -12.73 -10.87
CA LEU A 108 13.38 -11.32 -11.19
C LEU A 108 14.19 -10.63 -10.09
N ASP A 109 15.45 -10.29 -10.39
CA ASP A 109 16.28 -9.51 -9.49
C ASP A 109 16.01 -8.01 -9.64
N VAL A 110 15.13 -7.49 -8.78
CA VAL A 110 14.70 -6.08 -8.81
C VAL A 110 14.93 -5.41 -7.47
N SER A 111 15.64 -4.27 -7.51
CA SER A 111 15.89 -3.45 -6.34
C SER A 111 14.74 -2.49 -6.04
N TYR A 112 14.72 -1.92 -4.83
CA TYR A 112 13.76 -0.87 -4.49
C TYR A 112 13.86 0.37 -5.41
N LYS A 113 15.04 0.65 -5.96
CA LYS A 113 15.24 1.76 -6.91
C LYS A 113 14.49 1.50 -8.22
N THR A 114 14.29 0.24 -8.59
CA THR A 114 13.47 -0.12 -9.74
C THR A 114 12.04 0.34 -9.49
N VAL A 115 11.46 0.02 -8.32
CA VAL A 115 10.11 0.47 -7.93
C VAL A 115 10.01 1.99 -7.88
N GLU A 116 11.03 2.67 -7.36
CA GLU A 116 11.05 4.14 -7.31
C GLU A 116 11.01 4.78 -8.69
N ARG A 117 11.76 4.23 -9.65
CA ARG A 117 11.78 4.70 -11.05
C ARG A 117 10.47 4.44 -11.80
N LEU A 118 9.72 3.39 -11.41
CA LEU A 118 8.43 3.09 -12.04
C LEU A 118 7.39 4.19 -11.83
N TYR A 119 7.49 4.99 -10.76
CA TYR A 119 6.60 6.15 -10.57
C TYR A 119 6.75 7.24 -11.63
N SER A 120 7.85 7.23 -12.37
CA SER A 120 8.13 8.20 -13.43
C SER A 120 8.21 7.53 -14.80
N ASP A 121 7.90 6.24 -14.90
CA ASP A 121 7.87 5.52 -16.16
C ASP A 121 6.60 5.94 -16.93
N PRO A 122 6.71 6.58 -18.11
CA PRO A 122 5.55 7.03 -18.88
C PRO A 122 4.61 5.90 -19.29
N ALA A 123 5.09 4.66 -19.24
CA ALA A 123 4.30 3.49 -19.56
C ALA A 123 3.42 3.03 -18.39
N VAL A 124 3.57 3.54 -17.17
CA VAL A 124 2.93 2.96 -15.97
C VAL A 124 2.16 3.99 -15.18
#